data_AF-A0A183BPJ6-F1
#
_entry.id   AF-A0A183BPJ6-F1
#
_cell.length_a   1.000
_cell.length_b   1.000
_cell.length_c   1.000
_cell.angle_alpha   90.00
_cell.angle_beta   90.00
_cell.angle_gamma   90.00
#
_symmetry.space_group_name_H-M   'P 1'
#
loop_
_entity.id
_entity.type
_entity.pdbx_description
1 polymer ?
#
loop_
_entity_poly.entity_id
_entity_poly.type
_entity_poly.pdbx_seq_one_letter_code
_entity_poly.pdbx_strand_id
1 'polypeptide(L)'
;MAWTCRAASQFSVISCKKSGECLRHQGDLDKFFIYCANSTSLGEPDFIKFEELMDPRNGLYDEEEDAVTFKAEVVAKEPNGMA
;
A
#
# COMPACT_ATOMS: atom_id res chain seq x y z
N MET A 1 13.63 -23.18 10.44
CA MET A 1 12.36 -23.18 9.68
C MET A 1 12.27 -21.86 8.95
N ALA A 2 11.78 -21.82 7.71
CA ALA A 2 11.53 -20.54 7.04
C ALA A 2 10.19 -19.98 7.51
N TRP A 3 10.14 -18.68 7.83
CA TRP A 3 8.92 -18.04 8.29
C TRP A 3 7.86 -17.97 7.19
N THR A 4 6.59 -18.03 7.57
CA THR A 4 5.47 -17.71 6.67
C THR A 4 4.43 -16.88 7.40
N CYS A 5 3.78 -15.95 6.70
CA CYS A 5 2.69 -15.14 7.22
C CYS A 5 1.59 -15.01 6.18
N ARG A 6 0.34 -15.21 6.58
CA ARG A 6 -0.81 -14.99 5.71
C ARG A 6 -1.38 -13.61 5.99
N ALA A 7 -1.37 -12.72 5.00
CA ALA A 7 -1.87 -11.36 5.15
C ALA A 7 -2.69 -10.90 3.94
N ALA A 8 -3.69 -10.07 4.20
CA ALA A 8 -4.44 -9.32 3.20
C ALA A 8 -4.09 -7.84 3.35
N SER A 9 -4.11 -7.10 2.25
CA SER A 9 -3.72 -5.70 2.26
C SER A 9 -4.52 -4.87 1.27
N GLN A 10 -4.77 -3.62 1.66
CA GLN A 10 -5.29 -2.58 0.78
C GLN A 10 -4.35 -1.38 0.82
N PHE A 11 -4.01 -0.87 -0.36
CA PHE A 11 -3.14 0.27 -0.57
C PHE A 11 -3.96 1.45 -1.08
N SER A 12 -3.59 2.66 -0.66
CA SER A 12 -4.19 3.91 -1.13
C SER A 12 -3.19 5.06 -1.03
N VAL A 13 -3.51 6.18 -1.68
CA VAL A 13 -2.76 7.43 -1.55
C VAL A 13 -3.63 8.42 -0.78
N ILE A 14 -3.07 9.05 0.25
CA ILE A 14 -3.79 10.05 1.05
C ILE A 14 -3.76 11.37 0.29
N SER A 15 -4.93 12.01 0.15
CA SER A 15 -5.00 13.33 -0.46
C SER A 15 -4.32 14.39 0.41
N CYS A 16 -3.51 15.26 -0.22
CA CYS A 16 -2.93 16.43 0.43
C CYS A 16 -3.92 17.61 0.53
N LYS A 17 -5.02 17.61 -0.25
CA LYS A 17 -5.96 18.75 -0.36
C LYS A 17 -7.12 18.71 0.63
N LYS A 18 -7.53 17.52 1.05
CA LYS A 18 -8.61 17.30 2.02
C LYS A 18 -8.10 16.40 3.11
N SER A 19 -8.32 16.79 4.36
CA SER A 19 -7.82 16.06 5.52
C SER A 19 -8.30 14.61 5.53
N GLY A 20 -7.43 13.69 5.09
CA GLY A 20 -7.60 12.24 5.27
C GLY A 20 -8.44 11.50 4.21
N GLU A 21 -8.85 12.13 3.10
CA GLU A 21 -9.48 11.38 2.00
C GLU A 21 -8.46 10.42 1.38
N CYS A 22 -8.77 9.12 1.35
CA CYS A 22 -7.96 8.12 0.66
C CYS A 22 -8.44 8.00 -0.80
N LEU A 23 -7.51 8.06 -1.73
CA LEU A 23 -7.75 7.95 -3.15
C LEU A 23 -7.00 6.73 -3.70
N ARG A 24 -7.45 6.23 -4.86
CA ARG A 24 -6.81 5.10 -5.57
C ARG A 24 -6.65 3.86 -4.70
N HIS A 25 -7.75 3.31 -4.19
CA HIS A 25 -7.73 2.06 -3.45
C HIS A 25 -7.37 0.87 -4.36
N GLN A 26 -6.41 0.05 -3.94
CA GLN A 26 -6.04 -1.20 -4.60
C GLN A 26 -5.84 -2.31 -3.56
N GLY A 27 -6.30 -3.51 -3.89
CA GLY A 27 -6.26 -4.64 -2.98
C GLY A 27 -7.55 -4.82 -2.20
N ASP A 28 -7.60 -5.91 -1.46
CA ASP A 28 -8.81 -6.45 -0.85
C ASP A 28 -8.42 -7.08 0.49
N LEU A 29 -9.04 -6.59 1.58
CA LEU A 29 -8.76 -7.04 2.94
C LEU A 29 -9.32 -8.44 3.23
N ASP A 30 -10.18 -8.98 2.36
CA ASP A 30 -10.66 -10.36 2.43
C ASP A 30 -9.82 -11.33 1.59
N LYS A 31 -8.94 -10.81 0.72
CA LYS A 31 -8.06 -11.61 -0.15
C LYS A 31 -6.65 -11.74 0.42
N PHE A 32 -6.43 -12.88 1.07
CA PHE A 32 -5.15 -13.18 1.71
C PHE A 32 -4.12 -13.80 0.76
N PHE A 33 -2.88 -13.35 0.90
CA PHE A 33 -1.69 -13.90 0.26
C PHE A 33 -0.73 -14.47 1.31
N ILE A 34 0.18 -15.34 0.88
CA ILE A 34 1.21 -15.94 1.75
C ILE A 34 2.52 -15.22 1.48
N TYR A 35 3.03 -14.55 2.51
CA TYR A 35 4.35 -13.96 2.55
C TYR A 35 5.32 -14.96 3.18
N CYS A 36 6.50 -15.08 2.59
CA CYS A 36 7.56 -15.96 3.07
C CYS A 36 8.93 -15.46 2.62
N ALA A 37 10.00 -16.14 2.99
CA ALA A 37 11.37 -15.79 2.61
C ALA A 37 11.59 -15.63 1.09
N ASN A 38 10.80 -16.31 0.25
CA ASN A 38 10.90 -16.23 -1.22
C ASN A 38 9.88 -15.27 -1.85
N SER A 39 8.92 -14.76 -1.08
CA SER A 39 7.86 -13.86 -1.53
C SER A 39 7.56 -12.87 -0.42
N THR A 40 8.47 -11.92 -0.25
CA THR A 40 8.47 -10.97 0.87
C THR A 40 7.62 -9.73 0.58
N SER A 41 7.29 -9.49 -0.68
CA SER A 41 6.53 -8.31 -1.12
C SER A 41 5.47 -8.68 -2.15
N LEU A 42 4.38 -7.91 -2.10
CA LEU A 42 3.30 -7.91 -3.07
C LEU A 42 2.93 -6.45 -3.30
N GLY A 43 2.60 -6.11 -4.55
CA GLY A 43 2.24 -4.77 -4.96
C GLY A 43 1.73 -4.78 -6.40
N GLU A 44 1.41 -3.60 -6.91
CA GLU A 44 0.96 -3.38 -8.28
C GLU A 44 1.95 -2.43 -8.97
N PRO A 45 2.80 -2.90 -9.89
CA PRO A 45 3.76 -2.06 -10.60
C PRO A 45 3.09 -0.90 -11.34
N ASP A 46 1.88 -1.10 -11.85
CA ASP A 46 1.14 -0.09 -12.63
C ASP A 46 0.06 0.62 -11.80
N PHE A 47 0.27 0.74 -10.48
CA PHE A 47 -0.70 1.30 -9.53
C PHE A 47 -1.15 2.72 -9.90
N ILE A 48 -0.20 3.57 -10.29
CA ILE A 48 -0.45 4.92 -10.80
C ILE A 48 0.72 5.35 -11.68
N LYS A 49 0.44 6.11 -12.73
CA LYS A 49 1.49 6.72 -13.54
C LYS A 49 2.22 7.78 -12.71
N PHE A 50 3.54 7.84 -12.85
CA PHE A 50 4.34 8.80 -12.10
C PHE A 50 3.92 10.24 -12.42
N GLU A 51 3.64 10.56 -13.68
CA GLU A 51 3.19 11.90 -14.08
C GLU A 51 1.83 12.26 -13.50
N GLU A 52 0.95 11.27 -13.31
CA GLU A 52 -0.34 11.47 -12.64
C GLU A 52 -0.16 11.67 -11.14
N LEU A 53 0.72 10.89 -10.51
CA LEU A 53 1.02 10.99 -9.10
C LEU A 53 1.58 12.38 -8.74
N MET A 54 2.50 12.88 -9.56
CA MET A 54 3.24 14.12 -9.34
C MET A 54 2.51 15.37 -9.84
N ASP A 55 1.31 15.26 -10.40
CA ASP A 55 0.53 16.43 -10.83
C ASP A 55 -0.12 17.11 -9.60
N PRO A 56 0.26 18.35 -9.24
CA PRO A 56 -0.31 19.05 -8.08
C PRO A 56 -1.83 19.25 -8.20
N ARG A 57 -2.39 19.19 -9.41
CA ARG A 57 -3.83 19.31 -9.63
C ARG A 57 -4.59 18.09 -9.13
N ASN A 58 -3.96 16.91 -9.11
CA ASN A 58 -4.59 15.66 -8.67
C ASN A 58 -4.74 15.55 -7.15
N GLY A 59 -4.04 16.39 -6.39
CA GLY A 59 -4.18 16.44 -4.93
C GLY A 59 -3.67 15.20 -4.21
N LEU A 60 -2.73 14.49 -4.84
CA LEU A 60 -2.00 13.35 -4.30
C LEU A 60 -0.57 13.74 -3.88
N TYR A 61 0.03 14.66 -4.63
CA TYR A 61 1.34 15.25 -4.38
C TYR A 61 1.20 16.60 -3.70
N ASP A 62 1.92 16.77 -2.59
CA ASP A 62 2.11 18.02 -1.88
C ASP A 62 3.33 18.74 -2.45
N GLU A 63 3.10 19.84 -3.15
CA GLU A 63 4.14 20.63 -3.82
C GLU A 63 4.97 21.45 -2.81
N GLU A 64 4.39 21.81 -1.66
CA GLU A 64 5.10 22.60 -0.64
C GLU A 64 6.10 21.71 0.13
N GLU A 65 5.69 20.51 0.49
CA GLU A 65 6.51 19.53 1.23
C GLU A 65 7.30 18.57 0.31
N ASP A 66 7.11 18.67 -1.01
CA ASP A 66 7.66 17.76 -2.02
C ASP A 66 7.41 16.28 -1.68
N ALA A 67 6.16 15.95 -1.34
CA ALA A 67 5.82 14.67 -0.72
C ALA A 67 4.54 14.03 -1.25
N VAL A 68 4.48 12.70 -1.19
CA VAL A 68 3.29 11.89 -1.42
C VAL A 68 3.12 10.96 -0.22
N THR A 69 1.92 10.88 0.33
CA THR A 69 1.63 9.98 1.46
C THR A 69 0.88 8.74 0.99
N PHE A 70 1.50 7.57 1.16
CA PHE A 70 0.87 6.28 0.91
C PHE A 70 0.32 5.69 2.21
N LYS A 71 -0.80 4.98 2.12
CA LYS A 71 -1.40 4.24 3.23
C LYS A 71 -1.52 2.77 2.85
N ALA A 72 -1.10 1.90 3.76
CA ALA A 72 -1.34 0.47 3.68
C ALA A 72 -2.17 0.03 4.90
N GLU A 73 -3.32 -0.56 4.63
CA GLU A 73 -4.09 -1.31 5.62
C GLU A 73 -3.76 -2.77 5.47
N VAL A 74 -3.36 -3.43 6.56
CA VAL A 74 -2.88 -4.81 6.54
C VAL A 74 -3.57 -5.62 7.63
N VAL A 75 -4.17 -6.73 7.23
CA VAL A 75 -4.72 -7.74 8.14
C VAL A 75 -3.83 -8.97 8.06
N ALA A 76 -3.04 -9.22 9.10
CA ALA A 76 -2.13 -10.36 9.18
C ALA A 76 -2.67 -11.44 10.14
N LYS A 77 -2.44 -12.70 9.80
CA LYS A 77 -2.62 -13.85 10.70
C LYS A 77 -1.32 -14.12 11.47
N GLU A 78 -1.43 -14.92 12.52
CA GLU A 78 -0.26 -15.38 13.28
C GLU A 78 0.77 -16.05 12.34
N PRO A 79 2.05 -15.63 12.38
CA PRO A 79 3.07 -16.17 11.51
C PRO A 79 3.60 -17.52 12.00
N ASN A 80 3.97 -18.40 11.07
CA ASN A 80 4.65 -19.67 11.38
C ASN A 80 6.17 -19.51 11.32
N GLY A 81 6.91 -20.26 12.12
CA GLY A 81 8.36 -20.39 11.98
C GLY A 81 9.17 -19.17 12.42
N MET A 82 8.60 -18.31 13.27
CA MET A 82 9.25 -17.14 13.88
C MET A 82 9.90 -17.43 15.25
N ALA A 83 10.12 -18.72 15.57
CA ALA A 83 10.74 -19.17 16.81
C ALA A 83 12.27 -19.02 16.81
#